data_AF-A0A7C5TBE1-F1
#
_entry.id   AF-A0A7C5TBE1-F1
#
_cell.length_a   1.000
_cell.length_b   1.000
_cell.length_c   1.000
_cell.angle_alpha   90.00
_cell.angle_beta   90.00
_cell.angle_gamma   90.00
#
_symmetry.space_group_name_H-M   'P 1'
#
loop_
_entity.id
_entity.type
_entity.pdbx_description
1 polymer ?
#
loop_
_entity_poly.entity_id
_entity_poly.type
_entity_poly.pdbx_seq_one_letter_code
_entity_poly.pdbx_strand_id
1 'polypeptide(L)' 'GPVTNDKVKVGEEVAVIGAPAPGIWRSEKGLELFGPRHFGFNFEYVPVEELAKRHGVIEG' A
#
# COMPACT_ATOMS: atom_id res chain seq x y z
N GLY A 1 -0.57 -10.12 17.34
CA GLY A 1 -1.55 -9.11 16.87
C GLY A 1 -0.84 -8.11 15.97
N PRO A 2 -1.53 -7.17 15.32
CA PRO A 2 -0.87 -6.15 14.51
C PRO A 2 0.04 -5.27 15.38
N VAL A 3 1.18 -4.85 14.83
CA VAL A 3 2.12 -3.91 15.46
C VAL A 3 1.95 -2.55 14.80
N THR A 4 1.87 -1.49 15.59
CA THR A 4 1.77 -0.10 15.08
C THR A 4 3.16 0.47 14.78
N ASN A 5 3.24 1.43 13.87
CA ASN A 5 4.52 1.99 13.39
C ASN A 5 5.43 2.52 14.52
N ASP A 6 4.84 3.07 15.60
CA ASP A 6 5.56 3.58 16.78
C ASP A 6 6.17 2.49 17.67
N LYS A 7 5.80 1.22 17.44
CA LYS A 7 6.20 0.07 18.27
C LYS A 7 7.15 -0.89 17.57
N VAL A 8 7.29 -0.79 16.25
CA VAL A 8 8.25 -1.60 15.47
C VAL A 8 9.68 -1.22 15.85
N LYS A 9 10.55 -2.21 16.01
CA LYS A 9 11.97 -2.00 16.34
C LYS A 9 12.89 -2.52 15.25
N VAL A 10 14.08 -1.92 15.18
CA VAL A 10 15.15 -2.39 14.29
C VAL A 10 15.51 -3.84 14.67
N GLY A 11 15.52 -4.72 13.66
CA GLY A 11 15.83 -6.15 13.83
C GLY A 11 14.63 -7.04 14.08
N GLU A 12 13.41 -6.50 14.20
CA GLU A 12 12.20 -7.32 14.27
C GLU A 12 11.87 -7.93 12.90
N GLU A 13 11.56 -9.24 12.90
CA GLU A 13 10.97 -9.90 11.74
C GLU A 13 9.49 -9.53 11.64
N VAL A 14 9.11 -8.97 10.49
CA VAL A 14 7.75 -8.50 10.24
C VAL A 14 7.25 -9.00 8.88
N ALA A 15 5.94 -9.19 8.78
CA ALA A 15 5.25 -9.43 7.51
C ALA A 15 4.41 -8.19 7.15
N VAL A 16 4.32 -7.89 5.85
CA VAL A 16 3.49 -6.80 5.32
C VAL A 16 2.33 -7.38 4.55
N ILE A 17 1.13 -6.89 4.81
CA ILE A 17 -0.10 -7.30 4.13
C ILE A 17 -0.67 -6.06 3.42
N GLY A 18 -0.93 -6.18 2.12
CA GLY A 18 -1.65 -5.17 1.33
C GLY A 18 -3.07 -5.63 1.04
N ALA A 19 -4.04 -4.71 1.13
CA ALA A 19 -5.44 -4.98 0.82
C ALA A 19 -6.02 -3.92 -0.15
N PRO A 20 -7.02 -4.26 -0.96
CA PRO A 20 -7.72 -3.31 -1.82
C PRO A 20 -8.19 -2.07 -1.05
N ALA A 21 -7.79 -0.88 -1.50
CA ALA A 21 -8.26 0.37 -0.90
C ALA A 21 -9.78 0.53 -1.11
N PRO A 22 -10.55 1.06 -0.13
CA PRO A 22 -11.94 1.43 -0.32
C PRO A 22 -12.15 2.33 -1.55
N GLY A 23 -13.28 2.16 -2.26
CA GLY A 23 -13.54 2.85 -3.53
C GLY A 23 -13.43 4.38 -3.46
N ILE A 24 -13.81 4.99 -2.34
CA ILE A 24 -13.71 6.45 -2.13
C ILE A 24 -12.27 6.96 -2.29
N TRP A 25 -11.27 6.19 -1.87
CA TRP A 25 -9.85 6.58 -1.93
C TRP A 25 -9.24 6.37 -3.31
N ARG A 26 -9.94 5.64 -4.18
CA ARG A 26 -9.57 5.45 -5.59
C ARG A 26 -10.16 6.51 -6.51
N SER A 27 -11.08 7.35 -6.00
CA SER A 27 -11.63 8.47 -6.75
C SER A 27 -10.56 9.52 -7.05
N GLU A 28 -10.81 10.40 -8.03
CA GLU A 28 -9.91 11.50 -8.35
C GLU A 28 -9.58 12.35 -7.11
N LYS A 29 -10.59 12.76 -6.35
CA LYS A 29 -10.38 13.52 -5.11
C LYS A 29 -9.66 12.71 -4.04
N GLY A 30 -9.93 11.42 -3.96
CA GLY A 30 -9.22 10.49 -3.07
C GLY A 30 -7.72 10.44 -3.38
N LEU A 31 -7.37 10.34 -4.66
CA LEU A 31 -5.98 10.30 -5.12
C LEU A 31 -5.28 11.67 -5.05
N GLU A 32 -6.02 12.78 -5.17
CA GLU A 32 -5.49 14.13 -4.92
C GLU A 32 -5.04 14.29 -3.45
N LEU A 33 -5.79 13.70 -2.52
CA LEU A 33 -5.55 13.81 -1.06
C LEU A 33 -4.64 12.71 -0.50
N PHE A 34 -4.69 11.49 -1.06
CA PHE A 34 -4.02 10.32 -0.52
C PHE A 34 -3.21 9.53 -1.57
N GLY A 35 -3.10 10.03 -2.79
CA GLY A 35 -2.28 9.42 -3.83
C GLY A 35 -0.79 9.76 -3.68
N PRO A 36 0.10 9.09 -4.44
CA PRO A 36 1.54 9.24 -4.29
C PRO A 36 2.03 10.68 -4.47
N ARG A 37 1.48 11.41 -5.44
CA ARG A 37 1.82 12.82 -5.69
C ARG A 37 1.57 13.74 -4.49
N HIS A 38 0.52 13.48 -3.70
CA HIS A 38 0.22 14.27 -2.50
C HIS A 38 1.39 14.26 -1.52
N PHE A 39 2.10 13.12 -1.43
CA PHE A 39 3.25 12.92 -0.55
C PHE A 39 4.60 13.14 -1.24
N GLY A 40 4.62 13.73 -2.44
CA GLY A 40 5.85 14.05 -3.18
C GLY A 40 6.49 12.88 -3.93
N PHE A 41 5.78 11.75 -4.08
CA PHE A 41 6.28 10.63 -4.87
C PHE A 41 6.02 10.85 -6.37
N ASN A 42 7.02 10.53 -7.19
CA ASN A 42 6.96 10.67 -8.65
C ASN A 42 6.50 9.37 -9.34
N PHE A 43 5.33 8.85 -8.96
CA PHE A 43 4.70 7.70 -9.63
C PHE A 43 3.16 7.75 -9.53
N GLU A 44 2.48 7.04 -10.42
CA GLU A 44 1.02 6.92 -10.41
C GLU A 44 0.52 5.89 -9.39
N TYR A 45 -0.67 6.11 -8.85
CA TYR A 45 -1.34 5.08 -8.05
C TYR A 45 -1.64 3.84 -8.90
N VAL A 46 -1.25 2.67 -8.39
CA VAL A 46 -1.59 1.36 -8.95
C VAL A 46 -2.27 0.53 -7.86
N PRO A 47 -3.47 -0.02 -8.06
CA PRO A 47 -4.12 -0.89 -7.09
C PRO A 47 -3.24 -2.09 -6.71
N VAL A 48 -3.27 -2.49 -5.44
CA VAL A 48 -2.40 -3.58 -4.95
C VAL A 48 -2.70 -4.91 -5.64
N GLU A 49 -3.96 -5.16 -6.00
CA GLU A 49 -4.40 -6.34 -6.75
C GLU A 49 -3.83 -6.37 -8.19
N GLU A 50 -3.53 -5.22 -8.78
CA GLU A 50 -2.84 -5.12 -10.06
C GLU A 50 -1.35 -5.41 -9.90
N LEU A 51 -0.72 -4.88 -8.84
CA LEU A 51 0.69 -5.14 -8.53
C LEU A 51 0.95 -6.62 -8.23
N ALA A 52 0.07 -7.27 -7.45
CA ALA A 52 0.18 -8.69 -7.14
C ALA A 52 0.13 -9.56 -8.41
N LYS A 53 -0.73 -9.23 -9.38
CA LYS A 53 -0.78 -9.91 -10.68
C LYS A 53 0.49 -9.71 -11.50
N ARG A 54 1.05 -8.49 -11.50
CA ARG A 54 2.24 -8.13 -12.31
C ARG A 54 3.52 -8.79 -11.82
N HIS A 55 3.70 -8.87 -10.49
CA HIS A 55 4.98 -9.27 -9.90
C HIS A 55 5.04 -10.73 -9.48
N GLY A 56 3.97 -11.50 -9.73
CA GLY A 56 3.91 -12.92 -9.41
C GLY A 56 3.75 -13.14 -7.91
N VAL A 57 2.62 -13.72 -7.52
CA VAL A 57 2.52 -14.35 -6.19
C VAL A 57 3.26 -15.67 -6.30
N ILE A 58 4.24 -15.88 -5.41
CA ILE A 58 4.71 -17.23 -5.11
C ILE A 58 3.50 -17.90 -4.46
N GLU A 59 2.75 -18.71 -5.20
CA GLU A 59 1.75 -19.58 -4.60
C GLU A 59 2.49 -20.42 -3.56
N GLY A 60 2.18 -20.19 -2.29
CA GLY A 60 2.53 -21.12 -1.23
C GLY A 60 1.70 -22.38 -1.34
#